data_AF-A0A851A082-F1
#
_entry.id   AF-A0A851A082-F1
#
_cell.length_a   1.000
_cell.length_b   1.000
_cell.length_c   1.000
_cell.angle_alpha   90.00
_cell.angle_beta   90.00
_cell.angle_gamma   90.00
#
_symmetry.space_group_name_H-M   'P 1'
#
loop_
_entity.id
_entity.type
_entity.pdbx_description
1 polymer ?
#
loop_
_entity_poly.entity_id
_entity_poly.type
_entity_poly.pdbx_seq_one_letter_code
_entity_poly.pdbx_strand_id
1 'polypeptide(L)'
;MRTKMRLLGFRGAAVKPLNEEAAAELGAELLGEALVFGVGGLCVYLEYLRQAGQSRRREEHLEQTLSDLRQGLEQLQRDLDELRAQGQRPGAQGHTQGGAGHAQGGARH
;
A
#
# COMPACT_ATOMS: atom_id res chain seq x y z
N MET A 1 -16.04 36.72 49.83
CA MET A 1 -15.79 35.29 49.49
C MET A 1 -15.35 34.44 50.69
N ARG A 2 -15.92 34.60 51.91
CA ARG A 2 -15.46 33.85 53.10
C ARG A 2 -16.48 32.87 53.68
N THR A 3 -17.76 32.96 53.29
CA THR A 3 -18.84 32.17 53.89
C THR A 3 -18.92 30.75 53.33
N LYS A 4 -18.59 30.55 52.04
CA LYS A 4 -18.64 29.22 51.39
C LYS A 4 -17.61 28.23 51.95
N MET A 5 -16.43 28.70 52.36
CA MET A 5 -15.36 27.83 52.87
C MET A 5 -15.66 27.25 54.26
N ARG A 6 -16.52 27.92 55.04
CA ARG A 6 -16.89 27.48 56.40
C ARG A 6 -17.98 26.41 56.40
N LEU A 7 -18.79 26.32 55.34
CA LEU A 7 -19.88 25.36 55.21
C LEU A 7 -19.40 23.95 54.84
N LEU A 8 -18.23 23.81 54.19
CA LEU A 8 -17.63 22.52 53.80
C LEU A 8 -16.61 21.97 54.81
N GLY A 9 -16.53 22.53 56.03
CA GLY A 9 -15.64 21.99 57.08
C GLY A 9 -14.13 22.18 56.84
N PHE A 10 -13.73 22.83 55.76
CA PHE A 10 -12.33 23.24 55.55
C PHE A 10 -12.01 24.45 56.44
N ARG A 11 -11.65 24.18 57.71
CA ARG A 11 -10.76 25.07 58.46
C ARG A 11 -9.54 25.21 57.59
N GLY A 12 -9.28 26.43 57.10
CA GLY A 12 -8.19 26.71 56.18
C GLY A 12 -6.95 25.96 56.62
N ALA A 13 -6.64 24.87 55.93
CA ALA A 13 -5.38 24.21 56.08
C ALA A 13 -4.38 25.30 55.76
N ALA A 14 -3.54 25.64 56.73
CA ALA A 14 -2.36 26.43 56.47
C ALA A 14 -1.63 25.67 55.37
N VAL A 15 -1.77 26.12 54.12
CA VAL A 15 -0.94 25.65 53.03
C VAL A 15 0.45 26.08 53.46
N LYS A 16 1.19 25.12 54.01
CA LYS A 16 2.62 25.26 54.26
C LYS A 16 3.19 25.79 52.95
N PRO A 17 3.89 26.95 52.94
CA PRO A 17 4.48 27.45 51.71
C PRO A 17 5.25 26.29 51.11
N LEU A 18 4.91 25.95 49.87
CA LEU A 18 5.54 24.87 49.12
C LEU A 18 7.04 25.10 49.24
N ASN A 19 7.78 24.07 49.66
CA ASN A 19 9.24 24.13 49.71
C ASN A 19 9.70 24.44 48.28
N GLU A 20 10.06 25.69 47.97
CA GLU A 20 10.38 26.15 46.61
C GLU A 20 11.43 25.25 45.96
N GLU A 21 12.32 24.73 46.79
CA GLU A 21 13.30 23.69 46.49
C GLU A 21 12.70 22.41 45.90
N ALA A 22 11.64 21.87 46.52
CA ALA A 22 11.00 20.63 46.07
C ALA A 22 10.19 20.83 44.77
N ALA A 23 9.58 22.01 44.58
CA ALA A 23 8.89 22.35 43.34
C ALA A 23 9.88 22.55 42.18
N ALA A 24 11.04 23.15 42.45
CA ALA A 24 12.11 23.32 41.48
C ALA A 24 12.75 21.98 41.08
N GLU A 25 12.97 21.07 42.04
CA GLU A 25 13.52 19.74 41.79
C GLU A 25 12.57 18.89 40.94
N LEU A 26 11.28 18.84 41.32
CA LEU A 26 10.27 18.09 40.54
C LEU A 26 10.03 18.71 39.16
N GLY A 27 10.10 20.04 39.07
CA GLY A 27 10.01 20.76 37.80
C GLY A 27 11.20 20.49 36.88
N ALA A 28 12.41 20.39 37.42
CA ALA A 28 13.61 20.06 36.66
C ALA A 28 13.56 18.63 36.10
N GLU A 29 13.07 17.67 36.88
CA GLU A 29 12.88 16.28 36.44
C GLU A 29 11.88 16.19 35.27
N LEU A 30 10.69 16.80 35.42
CA LEU A 30 9.67 16.85 34.38
C LEU A 30 10.14 17.59 33.12
N LEU A 31 10.89 18.69 33.28
CA LEU A 31 11.40 19.46 32.14
C LEU A 31 12.48 18.66 31.39
N GLY A 32 13.33 17.93 32.11
CA GLY A 32 14.30 17.00 31.52
C GLY A 32 13.61 15.88 30.74
N GLU A 33 12.61 15.22 31.34
CA GLU A 33 11.84 14.17 30.69
C GLU A 33 11.09 14.69 29.45
N ALA A 34 10.46 15.86 29.54
CA ALA A 34 9.78 16.51 28.41
C ALA A 34 10.76 16.89 27.29
N LEU A 35 11.98 17.32 27.61
CA LEU A 35 13.01 17.62 26.60
C LEU A 35 13.46 16.35 25.88
N VAL A 36 13.73 15.27 26.60
CA VAL A 36 14.15 14.00 26.02
C VAL A 36 13.07 13.43 25.11
N PHE A 37 11.82 13.41 25.57
CA PHE A 37 10.70 12.98 24.73
C PHE A 37 10.41 13.93 23.58
N GLY A 38 10.56 15.24 23.79
CA GLY A 38 10.39 16.25 22.75
C GLY A 38 11.39 16.06 21.61
N VAL A 39 12.68 15.95 21.93
CA VAL A 39 13.75 15.75 20.94
C VAL A 39 13.63 14.38 20.27
N GLY A 40 13.40 13.32 21.05
CA GLY A 40 13.22 11.97 20.52
C GLY A 40 12.00 11.86 19.59
N GLY A 41 10.86 12.37 20.04
CA GLY A 41 9.62 12.42 19.26
C GLY A 41 9.73 13.28 18.02
N LEU A 42 10.40 14.44 18.12
CA LEU A 42 10.65 15.31 16.98
C LEU A 42 11.56 14.63 15.95
N CYS A 43 12.61 13.91 16.38
CA CYS A 43 13.49 13.17 15.48
C CYS A 43 12.72 12.11 14.67
N VAL A 44 11.90 11.30 15.35
CA VAL A 44 11.05 10.29 14.69
C VAL A 44 10.04 10.95 13.75
N TYR A 45 9.42 12.05 14.17
CA TYR A 45 8.46 12.78 13.35
C TYR A 45 9.08 13.35 12.07
N LEU A 46 10.26 13.96 12.18
CA LEU A 46 11.00 14.49 11.02
C LEU A 46 11.42 13.38 10.06
N GLU A 47 11.88 12.24 10.57
CA GLU A 47 12.19 11.08 9.73
C GLU A 47 10.93 10.54 9.05
N TYR A 48 9.78 10.50 9.73
CA TYR A 48 8.51 10.13 9.13
C TYR A 48 8.11 11.09 7.99
N LEU A 49 8.22 12.40 8.19
CA LEU A 49 7.96 13.40 7.14
C LEU A 49 8.90 13.20 5.94
N ARG A 50 10.17 12.94 6.21
CA ARG A 50 11.18 12.67 5.18
C ARG A 50 10.84 11.40 4.39
N GLN A 51 10.45 10.33 5.09
CA GLN A 51 10.06 9.07 4.48
C GLN A 51 8.74 9.15 3.72
N ALA A 52 7.75 9.92 4.20
CA ALA A 52 6.49 10.14 3.50
C ALA A 52 6.70 10.79 2.13
N GLY A 53 7.65 11.73 2.01
CA GLY A 53 8.05 12.31 0.73
C GLY A 53 8.71 11.31 -0.21
N GLN A 54 9.48 10.36 0.32
CA GLN A 54 10.09 9.29 -0.49
C GLN A 54 9.11 8.16 -0.83
N SER A 55 8.11 7.89 0.00
CA SER A 55 7.11 6.85 -0.24
C SER A 55 6.32 7.13 -1.51
N ARG A 56 5.98 8.40 -1.78
CA ARG A 56 5.32 8.81 -3.03
C ARG A 56 6.14 8.46 -4.27
N ARG A 57 7.45 8.72 -4.22
CA ARG A 57 8.37 8.35 -5.32
C ARG A 57 8.51 6.85 -5.49
N ARG A 58 8.45 6.08 -4.39
CA ARG A 58 8.47 4.61 -4.44
C ARG A 58 7.19 4.05 -5.05
N GLU A 59 6.03 4.60 -4.70
CA GLU A 59 4.74 4.25 -5.32
C GLU A 59 4.75 4.55 -6.81
N GLU A 60 5.20 5.75 -7.22
CA GLU A 60 5.33 6.11 -8.64
C GLU A 60 6.22 5.11 -9.41
N HIS A 61 7.37 4.71 -8.84
CA HIS A 61 8.24 3.72 -9.47
C HIS A 61 7.62 2.30 -9.51
N LEU A 62 6.88 1.90 -8.47
CA LEU A 62 6.15 0.63 -8.48
C LEU A 62 5.06 0.63 -9.55
N GLU A 63 4.28 1.72 -9.66
CA GLU A 63 3.24 1.87 -10.68
C GLU A 63 3.83 1.85 -12.09
N GLN A 64 4.94 2.55 -12.31
CA GLN A 64 5.67 2.51 -13.59
C GLN A 64 6.13 1.08 -13.92
N THR A 65 6.74 0.38 -12.96
CA THR A 65 7.20 -1.00 -13.16
C THR A 65 6.04 -1.94 -13.48
N LEU A 66 4.91 -1.79 -12.79
CA LEU A 66 3.70 -2.59 -13.06
C LEU A 66 3.10 -2.27 -14.43
N SER A 67 3.10 -1.00 -14.83
CA SER A 67 2.66 -0.59 -16.17
C SER A 67 3.53 -1.24 -17.25
N ASP A 68 4.86 -1.17 -17.10
CA ASP A 68 5.80 -1.76 -18.07
C ASP A 68 5.62 -3.28 -18.18
N LEU A 69 5.45 -3.97 -17.04
CA LEU A 69 5.19 -5.41 -17.04
C LEU A 69 3.87 -5.76 -17.74
N ARG A 70 2.80 -4.99 -17.54
CA ARG A 70 1.52 -5.19 -18.24
C ARG A 70 1.67 -4.99 -19.73
N GLN A 71 2.36 -3.93 -20.17
CA GLN A 71 2.64 -3.69 -21.57
C GLN A 71 3.45 -4.82 -22.19
N GLY A 72 4.46 -5.33 -21.47
CA GLY A 72 5.24 -6.49 -21.90
C GLY A 72 4.39 -7.76 -22.07
N LEU A 73 3.45 -8.01 -21.14
CA LEU A 73 2.51 -9.13 -21.26
C LEU A 73 1.56 -8.97 -22.45
N GLU A 74 1.01 -7.77 -22.68
CA GLU A 74 0.15 -7.48 -23.82
C GLU A 74 0.88 -7.60 -25.15
N GLN A 75 2.14 -7.17 -25.20
CA GLN A 75 3.02 -7.36 -26.37
C GLN A 75 3.22 -8.86 -26.62
N LEU A 76 3.59 -9.61 -25.59
CA LEU A 76 3.86 -11.05 -25.72
C LEU A 76 2.59 -11.83 -26.11
N GLN A 77 1.42 -11.45 -25.59
CA GLN A 77 0.14 -12.02 -26.01
C GLN A 77 -0.15 -11.75 -27.48
N ARG A 78 0.08 -10.51 -27.96
CA ARG A 78 -0.08 -10.17 -29.37
C ARG A 78 0.86 -10.99 -30.26
N ASP A 79 2.13 -11.12 -29.88
CA ASP A 79 3.10 -11.92 -30.62
C ASP A 79 2.64 -13.38 -30.68
N LEU A 80 2.18 -13.96 -29.55
CA LEU A 80 1.64 -15.32 -29.53
C LEU A 80 0.42 -15.51 -30.43
N ASP A 81 -0.50 -14.55 -30.43
CA ASP A 81 -1.69 -14.60 -31.29
C ASP A 81 -1.33 -14.44 -32.77
N GLU A 82 -0.33 -13.63 -33.09
CA GLU A 82 0.19 -13.51 -34.46
C GLU A 82 0.85 -14.81 -34.93
N LEU A 83 1.72 -15.42 -34.10
CA LEU A 83 2.33 -16.72 -34.41
C LEU A 83 1.26 -17.82 -34.58
N ARG A 84 0.23 -17.83 -33.73
CA ARG A 84 -0.91 -18.75 -33.88
C ARG A 84 -1.68 -18.50 -35.17
N ALA A 85 -1.95 -17.24 -35.52
CA ALA A 85 -2.64 -16.89 -36.76
C ALA A 85 -1.84 -17.32 -37.99
N GLN A 86 -0.50 -17.21 -37.95
CA GLN A 86 0.39 -17.72 -38.99
C GLN A 86 0.37 -19.25 -39.06
N GLY A 87 0.39 -19.95 -37.93
CA GLY A 87 0.27 -21.41 -37.87
C GLY A 87 -1.12 -21.94 -38.26
N GLN A 88 -2.17 -21.14 -38.05
CA GLN A 88 -3.55 -21.43 -38.41
C GLN A 88 -3.90 -21.01 -39.84
N ARG A 89 -2.98 -20.36 -40.59
CA ARG A 89 -3.16 -20.19 -42.04
C ARG A 89 -3.31 -21.59 -42.62
N PRO A 90 -4.51 -21.97 -43.07
CA PRO A 90 -4.75 -23.32 -43.48
C PRO A 90 -3.80 -23.60 -44.64
N GLY A 91 -3.11 -24.74 -44.57
CA GLY A 91 -2.65 -25.45 -45.75
C GLY A 91 -3.87 -25.81 -46.59
N ALA A 92 -4.47 -24.81 -47.24
CA ALA A 92 -5.47 -24.95 -48.27
C ALA A 92 -4.72 -25.32 -49.55
N GLN A 93 -4.20 -26.54 -49.60
CA GLN A 93 -3.93 -27.29 -50.83
C GLN A 93 -3.53 -28.73 -50.49
N GLY A 94 -4.43 -29.66 -50.81
CA GLY A 94 -4.06 -31.03 -51.15
C GLY A 94 -4.60 -32.16 -50.27
N HIS A 95 -5.93 -32.35 -50.19
CA HIS A 95 -6.55 -33.68 -50.34
C HIS A 95 -8.08 -33.60 -50.36
N THR A 96 -8.66 -33.30 -51.53
CA THR A 96 -10.01 -33.74 -51.88
C THR A 96 -9.99 -34.26 -53.31
N GLN A 97 -9.54 -35.50 -53.49
CA GLN A 97 -9.86 -36.26 -54.71
C GLN A 97 -9.85 -37.75 -54.41
N GLY A 98 -11.00 -38.41 -54.60
CA GLY A 98 -11.11 -39.87 -54.58
C GLY A 98 -12.32 -40.41 -53.83
N GLY A 99 -13.52 -40.18 -54.36
CA GLY A 99 -14.75 -40.79 -53.84
C GLY A 99 -15.94 -40.63 -54.79
N ALA A 100 -15.68 -40.76 -56.10
CA ALA A 100 -16.73 -40.82 -57.11
C ALA A 100 -17.35 -42.22 -57.15
N GLY A 101 -18.66 -42.26 -57.38
CA GLY A 101 -19.53 -43.41 -57.13
C GLY A 101 -19.18 -44.69 -57.90
N HIS A 102 -19.25 -45.80 -57.17
CA HIS A 102 -19.50 -47.11 -57.76
C HIS A 102 -21.02 -47.31 -57.87
N ALA A 103 -21.58 -46.99 -59.03
CA ALA A 103 -22.87 -47.49 -59.49
C ALA A 103 -22.62 -48.34 -60.75
N GLN A 104 -22.43 -49.64 -60.55
CA GLN A 104 -22.35 -50.69 -61.57
C GLN A 104 -22.82 -51.94 -60.85
N GLY A 105 -23.79 -52.75 -61.27
CA GLY A 105 -24.56 -52.91 -62.49
C GLY A 105 -25.12 -54.33 -62.36
N GLY A 106 -26.44 -54.51 -62.45
CA GLY A 106 -27.07 -55.79 -62.11
C GLY A 106 -28.38 -56.00 -62.85
N ALA A 107 -28.31 -55.98 -64.19
CA ALA A 107 -29.32 -56.62 -65.04
C ALA A 107 -28.72 -57.94 -65.54
N ARG A 108 -29.45 -59.05 -65.38
CA ARG A 108 -29.67 -60.09 -66.41
C ARG A 108 -30.38 -61.32 -65.81
N HIS A 109 -31.52 -61.63 -66.45
CA HIS A 109 -32.15 -62.93 -66.73
C HIS A 109 -32.39 -63.93 -65.60
#